data_AF-A0A3M6V795-F1
#
_entry.id   AF-A0A3M6V795-F1
#
_cell.length_a   1.000
_cell.length_b   1.000
_cell.length_c   1.000
_cell.angle_alpha   90.00
_cell.angle_beta   90.00
_cell.angle_gamma   90.00
#
_symmetry.space_group_name_H-M   'P 1'
#
loop_
_entity.id
_entity.type
_entity.pdbx_description
1 polymer ?
#
loop_
_entity_poly.entity_id
_entity_poly.type
_entity_poly.pdbx_seq_one_letter_code
_entity_poly.pdbx_strand_id
1 'polypeptide(L)'
;MVAHMIFCASRRNGVQGIPFDEFFAGLLSECQEEIRPVTMTIGNTEKAIVASDLLETYEDLAALSRSKIPFLAPPNAEWPPCILDTRAEGCNFGRLVHVSNAERCDIYVRNMEDNSKPPLFLCECKYRRKNVDFGTMEMIIAGRNKVWEKWAVVLIFCVELASFRKDWKRMEVGCVKVNCRSGRVDWVFQPAKEENRKQLVIVMETGLLTTYPLHEEKEKTELKKR
;
A
#
# COMPACT_ATOMS: atom_id res chain seq x y z
N MET A 1 5.30 -4.33 10.34
CA MET A 1 5.43 -5.05 9.05
C MET A 1 5.13 -4.13 7.87
N VAL A 2 3.88 -3.67 7.68
CA VAL A 2 3.51 -2.77 6.56
C VAL A 2 4.40 -1.52 6.45
N ALA A 3 4.64 -0.81 7.56
CA ALA A 3 5.55 0.34 7.57
C ALA A 3 6.97 -0.02 7.10
N HIS A 4 7.46 -1.20 7.47
CA HIS A 4 8.78 -1.68 7.07
C HIS A 4 8.81 -2.00 5.57
N MET A 5 7.77 -2.66 5.04
CA MET A 5 7.67 -2.96 3.61
C MET A 5 7.66 -1.66 2.77
N ILE A 6 6.83 -0.69 3.16
CA ILE A 6 6.76 0.63 2.49
C ILE A 6 8.11 1.33 2.56
N PHE A 7 8.74 1.33 3.74
CA PHE A 7 10.08 1.88 3.92
C PHE A 7 11.11 1.22 3.01
N CYS A 8 11.18 -0.12 2.97
CA CYS A 8 12.11 -0.86 2.11
C CYS A 8 11.85 -0.60 0.61
N ALA A 9 10.59 -0.68 0.17
CA ALA A 9 10.20 -0.42 -1.21
C ALA A 9 10.61 1.00 -1.66
N SER A 10 10.47 2.01 -0.79
CA SER A 10 10.84 3.39 -1.12
C SER A 10 12.33 3.63 -1.38
N ARG A 11 13.21 2.71 -0.96
CA ARG A 11 14.67 2.88 -1.03
C ARG A 11 15.30 2.24 -2.26
N ARG A 12 14.53 1.47 -3.03
CA ARG A 12 15.04 0.66 -4.15
C ARG A 12 15.62 1.49 -5.30
N ASN A 13 15.24 2.76 -5.44
CA ASN A 13 15.79 3.70 -6.44
C ASN A 13 16.69 4.78 -5.82
N GLY A 14 17.21 4.55 -4.62
CA GLY A 14 18.05 5.52 -3.91
C GLY A 14 17.34 6.83 -3.57
N VAL A 15 18.12 7.88 -3.37
CA VAL A 15 17.63 9.16 -2.77
C VAL A 15 16.81 10.02 -3.74
N GLN A 16 16.76 9.70 -5.03
CA GLN A 16 16.00 10.45 -6.04
C GLN A 16 14.48 10.18 -5.99
N GLY A 17 14.05 9.26 -5.12
CA GLY A 17 12.69 8.75 -5.10
C GLY A 17 12.43 7.75 -6.22
N ILE A 18 11.39 6.94 -6.04
CA ILE A 18 11.07 5.79 -6.88
C ILE A 18 9.75 6.04 -7.62
N PRO A 19 9.66 5.80 -8.94
CA PRO A 19 8.39 5.87 -9.67
C PRO A 19 7.29 5.00 -9.05
N PHE A 20 6.03 5.41 -9.17
CA PHE A 20 4.90 4.70 -8.55
C PHE A 20 4.85 3.20 -8.91
N ASP A 21 5.06 2.86 -10.19
CA ASP A 21 5.03 1.47 -10.65
C ASP A 21 6.16 0.62 -10.06
N GLU A 22 7.38 1.16 -10.04
CA GLU A 22 8.54 0.50 -9.44
C GLU A 22 8.40 0.37 -7.92
N PHE A 23 7.84 1.39 -7.26
CA PHE A 23 7.52 1.35 -5.83
C PHE A 23 6.55 0.23 -5.53
N PHE A 24 5.46 0.14 -6.30
CA PHE A 24 4.43 -0.86 -6.09
C PHE A 24 4.96 -2.27 -6.37
N ALA A 25 5.76 -2.46 -7.43
CA ALA A 25 6.44 -3.72 -7.70
C ALA A 25 7.42 -4.09 -6.57
N GLY A 26 8.15 -3.12 -6.05
CA GLY A 26 8.99 -3.28 -4.85
C GLY A 26 8.19 -3.70 -3.63
N LEU A 27 7.04 -3.08 -3.40
CA LEU A 27 6.13 -3.40 -2.30
C LEU A 27 5.57 -4.83 -2.41
N LEU A 28 5.22 -5.30 -3.61
CA LEU A 28 4.83 -6.70 -3.83
C LEU A 28 5.98 -7.68 -3.58
N SER A 29 7.19 -7.29 -3.95
CA SER A 29 8.41 -8.07 -3.70
C SER A 29 8.68 -8.26 -2.20
N GLU A 30 8.33 -7.30 -1.34
CA GLU A 30 8.41 -7.43 0.13
C GLU A 30 7.41 -8.47 0.71
N CYS A 31 6.42 -8.93 -0.07
CA CYS A 31 5.50 -9.99 0.33
C CYS A 31 5.99 -11.39 -0.04
N GLN A 32 7.15 -11.51 -0.69
CA GLN A 32 7.74 -12.77 -1.12
C GLN A 32 8.70 -13.32 -0.06
N GLU A 33 8.93 -14.64 -0.06
CA GLU A 33 9.94 -15.27 0.80
C GLU A 33 11.36 -14.86 0.38
N GLU A 34 11.57 -14.67 -0.92
CA GLU A 34 12.81 -14.16 -1.52
C GLU A 34 12.51 -12.91 -2.34
N ILE A 35 13.40 -11.93 -2.29
CA ILE A 35 13.25 -10.68 -3.05
C ILE A 35 13.31 -11.00 -4.54
N ARG A 36 12.14 -11.00 -5.18
CA ARG A 36 11.99 -11.18 -6.62
C ARG A 36 10.93 -10.24 -7.20
N PRO A 37 11.01 -9.91 -8.50
CA PRO A 37 9.94 -9.18 -9.18
C PRO A 37 8.64 -9.98 -9.16
N VAL A 38 7.52 -9.28 -8.98
CA VAL A 38 6.18 -9.84 -9.07
C VAL A 38 5.46 -9.13 -10.20
N THR A 39 5.19 -9.86 -11.30
CA THR A 39 4.43 -9.33 -12.42
C THR A 39 2.95 -9.29 -12.06
N MET A 40 2.32 -8.12 -12.20
CA MET A 40 0.88 -7.99 -12.00
C MET A 40 0.12 -8.47 -13.24
N THR A 41 -0.94 -9.26 -13.03
CA THR A 41 -1.78 -9.78 -14.11
C THR A 41 -3.26 -9.62 -13.78
N ILE A 42 -4.07 -9.27 -14.76
CA ILE A 42 -5.49 -8.96 -14.52
C ILE A 42 -6.39 -10.20 -14.67
N GLY A 43 -7.13 -10.51 -13.60
CA GLY A 43 -8.18 -11.51 -13.53
C GLY A 43 -7.79 -12.85 -14.16
N ASN A 44 -8.65 -13.33 -15.05
CA ASN A 44 -8.45 -14.57 -15.80
C ASN A 44 -7.85 -14.34 -17.20
N THR A 45 -7.58 -13.09 -17.60
CA THR A 45 -6.98 -12.82 -18.93
C THR A 45 -5.47 -12.97 -18.91
N GLU A 46 -4.86 -13.02 -17.72
CA GLU A 46 -3.41 -13.10 -17.48
C GLU A 46 -2.60 -11.98 -18.17
N LYS A 47 -3.28 -10.93 -18.65
CA LYS A 47 -2.63 -9.78 -19.27
C LYS A 47 -1.79 -9.06 -18.22
N ALA A 48 -0.51 -8.89 -18.52
CA ALA A 48 0.41 -8.13 -17.68
C ALA A 48 -0.01 -6.65 -17.62
N ILE A 49 0.04 -6.08 -16.43
CA ILE A 49 -0.26 -4.67 -16.15
C ILE A 49 0.80 -4.09 -15.20
N VAL A 50 0.87 -2.78 -15.12
CA VAL A 50 1.60 -2.03 -14.08
C VAL A 50 0.63 -1.42 -13.08
N ALA A 51 1.12 -0.85 -11.98
CA ALA A 51 0.25 -0.34 -10.92
C ALA A 51 -0.53 0.92 -11.35
N SER A 52 0.06 1.75 -12.21
CA SER A 52 -0.54 2.95 -12.78
C SER A 52 -1.76 2.64 -13.66
N ASP A 53 -1.83 1.45 -14.26
CA ASP A 53 -3.01 0.97 -15.00
C ASP A 53 -4.26 0.88 -14.10
N LEU A 54 -4.08 0.70 -12.78
CA LEU A 54 -5.20 0.70 -11.83
C LEU A 54 -5.77 2.12 -11.60
N LEU A 55 -4.99 3.15 -11.93
CA LEU A 55 -5.28 4.56 -11.65
C LEU A 55 -5.76 5.33 -12.90
N GLU A 56 -5.51 4.81 -14.11
CA GLU A 56 -5.68 5.54 -15.38
C GLU A 56 -7.02 6.27 -15.53
N THR A 57 -8.10 5.65 -15.04
CA THR A 57 -9.47 6.16 -15.17
C THR A 57 -9.98 6.93 -13.96
N TYR A 58 -9.09 7.28 -13.04
CA TYR A 58 -9.38 8.08 -11.85
C TYR A 58 -8.66 9.41 -11.97
N GLU A 59 -9.38 10.46 -12.36
CA GLU A 59 -8.82 11.79 -12.64
C GLU A 59 -7.99 12.33 -11.46
N ASP A 60 -8.51 12.21 -10.24
CA ASP A 60 -7.85 12.65 -9.00
C ASP A 60 -6.57 11.84 -8.67
N LEU A 61 -6.36 10.69 -9.33
CA LEU A 61 -5.22 9.79 -9.14
C LEU A 61 -4.19 9.85 -10.25
N ALA A 62 -4.50 10.55 -11.35
CA ALA A 62 -3.57 10.72 -12.46
C ALA A 62 -2.24 11.35 -12.00
N ALA A 63 -2.28 12.27 -11.04
CA ALA A 63 -1.08 12.86 -10.47
C ALA A 63 -0.23 11.83 -9.70
N LEU A 64 -0.85 10.91 -8.96
CA LEU A 64 -0.12 9.87 -8.21
C LEU A 64 0.63 8.92 -9.15
N SER A 65 0.01 8.53 -10.27
CA SER A 65 0.65 7.64 -11.27
C SER A 65 1.95 8.21 -11.85
N ARG A 66 2.06 9.55 -11.91
CA ARG A 66 3.24 10.28 -12.41
C ARG A 66 4.19 10.72 -11.29
N SER A 67 3.77 10.58 -10.03
CA SER A 67 4.54 11.02 -8.88
C SER A 67 5.63 10.01 -8.54
N LYS A 68 6.73 10.51 -7.96
CA LYS A 68 7.73 9.66 -7.32
C LYS A 68 7.39 9.49 -5.85
N ILE A 69 7.39 8.25 -5.37
CA ILE A 69 7.38 7.99 -3.94
C ILE A 69 8.76 8.37 -3.40
N PRO A 70 8.82 9.26 -2.40
CA PRO A 70 10.09 9.79 -1.92
C PRO A 70 10.88 8.72 -1.15
N PHE A 71 12.19 8.90 -1.01
CA PHE A 71 13.05 8.12 -0.13
C PHE A 71 12.67 8.36 1.33
N LEU A 72 12.00 7.38 1.96
CA LEU A 72 11.35 7.61 3.24
C LEU A 72 12.33 7.51 4.42
N ALA A 73 12.18 8.44 5.37
CA ALA A 73 12.66 8.24 6.74
C ALA A 73 11.88 7.09 7.40
N PRO A 74 12.46 6.42 8.41
CA PRO A 74 11.71 5.51 9.28
C PRO A 74 10.45 6.19 9.85
N PRO A 75 9.43 5.41 10.28
CA PRO A 75 8.19 5.95 10.83
C PRO A 75 8.44 7.01 11.90
N ASN A 76 7.85 8.19 11.72
CA ASN A 76 7.91 9.34 12.64
C ASN A 76 9.33 9.90 12.89
N ALA A 77 10.33 9.52 12.08
CA ALA A 77 11.64 10.14 12.07
C ALA A 77 11.68 11.36 11.14
N GLU A 78 12.55 12.31 11.47
CA GLU A 78 12.73 13.54 10.72
C GLU A 78 14.08 13.56 10.00
N TRP A 79 14.09 14.04 8.76
CA TRP A 79 15.34 14.38 8.08
C TRP A 79 15.90 15.70 8.62
N PRO A 80 17.21 15.77 8.90
CA PRO A 80 17.87 17.05 9.18
C PRO A 80 17.68 18.04 8.02
N PRO A 81 17.62 19.36 8.29
CA PRO A 81 17.44 20.37 7.24
C PRO A 81 18.44 20.24 6.09
N CYS A 82 19.72 20.01 6.39
CA CYS A 82 20.76 19.85 5.37
C CYS A 82 20.51 18.68 4.39
N ILE A 83 19.80 17.63 4.81
CA ILE A 83 19.39 16.53 3.92
C ILE A 83 18.21 16.96 3.06
N LEU A 84 17.26 17.73 3.60
CA LEU A 84 16.12 18.24 2.84
C LEU A 84 16.56 19.27 1.78
N ASP A 85 17.58 20.07 2.06
CA ASP A 85 18.12 21.07 1.14
C ASP A 85 18.64 20.45 -0.17
N THR A 86 19.12 19.19 -0.13
CA THR A 86 19.57 18.45 -1.32
C THR A 86 18.47 18.17 -2.35
N ARG A 87 17.21 18.47 -2.04
CA ARG A 87 16.11 18.37 -3.02
C ARG A 87 16.28 19.30 -4.21
N ALA A 88 16.92 20.45 -4.00
CA ALA A 88 17.30 21.35 -5.08
C ALA A 88 18.23 20.66 -6.11
N GLU A 89 18.89 19.58 -5.71
CA GLU A 89 19.81 18.77 -6.53
C GLU A 89 19.16 17.48 -7.04
N GLY A 90 17.83 17.36 -6.95
CA GLY A 90 17.06 16.23 -7.50
C GLY A 90 16.87 15.04 -6.54
N CYS A 91 17.28 15.17 -5.27
CA CYS A 91 16.89 14.22 -4.23
C CYS A 91 15.42 14.39 -3.84
N ASN A 92 14.77 13.34 -3.36
CA ASN A 92 13.36 13.36 -2.95
C ASN A 92 13.18 12.65 -1.60
N PHE A 93 13.53 13.32 -0.50
CA PHE A 93 13.51 12.77 0.86
C PHE A 93 12.15 12.93 1.54
N GLY A 94 11.44 11.84 1.83
CA GLY A 94 10.09 11.90 2.38
C GLY A 94 9.99 11.40 3.81
N ARG A 95 8.77 11.47 4.36
CA ARG A 95 8.47 10.97 5.70
C ARG A 95 7.33 9.96 5.63
N LEU A 96 7.57 8.80 6.24
CA LEU A 96 6.55 7.81 6.55
C LEU A 96 5.95 8.18 7.91
N VAL A 97 4.65 8.44 7.97
CA VAL A 97 3.99 8.85 9.21
C VAL A 97 3.15 7.71 9.73
N HIS A 98 3.40 7.30 10.98
CA HIS A 98 2.56 6.36 11.70
C HIS A 98 1.71 7.13 12.70
N VAL A 99 0.39 6.95 12.62
CA VAL A 99 -0.59 7.77 13.34
C VAL A 99 -1.37 6.98 14.38
N SER A 100 -2.07 7.72 15.24
CA SER A 100 -3.00 7.13 16.19
C SER A 100 -4.30 6.70 15.51
N ASN A 101 -5.07 5.83 16.17
CA ASN A 101 -6.38 5.38 15.67
C ASN A 101 -7.40 6.51 15.40
N ALA A 102 -7.22 7.69 16.03
CA ALA A 102 -8.07 8.86 15.81
C ALA A 102 -8.00 9.36 14.35
N GLU A 103 -6.87 9.14 13.69
CA GLU A 103 -6.64 9.53 12.28
C GLU A 103 -7.30 8.57 11.28
N ARG A 104 -7.92 7.47 11.76
CA ARG A 104 -8.67 6.49 10.95
C ARG A 104 -7.87 5.95 9.75
N CYS A 105 -6.57 5.80 9.97
CA CYS A 105 -5.54 5.28 9.10
C CYS A 105 -4.40 4.80 10.00
N ASP A 106 -3.57 3.84 9.59
CA ASP A 106 -2.40 3.43 10.38
C ASP A 106 -1.15 4.20 9.96
N ILE A 107 -0.94 4.31 8.63
CA ILE A 107 0.30 4.85 8.05
C ILE A 107 -0.05 5.68 6.81
N TYR A 108 0.65 6.77 6.56
CA TYR A 108 0.57 7.48 5.28
C TYR A 108 1.91 8.06 4.84
N VAL A 109 2.02 8.33 3.54
CA VAL A 109 3.17 9.02 2.93
C VAL A 109 2.76 10.43 2.55
N ARG A 110 3.49 11.43 3.07
CA ARG A 110 3.24 12.85 2.76
C ARG A 110 3.59 13.17 1.31
N ASN A 111 2.77 14.04 0.70
CA ASN A 111 3.20 14.76 -0.48
C ASN A 111 4.22 15.81 -0.03
N MET A 112 5.44 15.72 -0.57
CA MET A 112 6.52 16.58 -0.14
C MET A 112 6.76 17.78 -1.06
N GLU A 113 6.06 17.87 -2.18
CA GLU A 113 6.08 19.05 -3.06
C GLU A 113 5.16 20.14 -2.50
N ASP A 114 4.07 19.73 -1.85
CA ASP A 114 3.08 20.63 -1.27
C ASP A 114 2.40 19.95 -0.07
N ASN A 115 2.69 20.46 1.13
CA ASN A 115 2.11 19.94 2.38
C ASN A 115 0.61 20.26 2.52
N SER A 116 0.05 21.14 1.68
CA SER A 116 -1.39 21.40 1.62
C SER A 116 -2.13 20.37 0.75
N LYS A 117 -1.41 19.61 -0.07
CA LYS A 117 -2.00 18.52 -0.86
C LYS A 117 -2.27 17.31 0.01
N PRO A 118 -3.27 16.48 -0.37
CA PRO A 118 -3.52 15.23 0.31
C PRO A 118 -2.28 14.32 0.26
N PRO A 119 -2.17 13.37 1.22
CA PRO A 119 -1.11 12.37 1.20
C PRO A 119 -1.12 11.58 -0.12
N LEU A 120 0.06 11.12 -0.56
CA LEU A 120 0.19 10.35 -1.80
C LEU A 120 -0.69 9.10 -1.76
N PHE A 121 -0.67 8.41 -0.63
CA PHE A 121 -1.61 7.35 -0.31
C PHE A 121 -1.69 7.16 1.20
N LEU A 122 -2.80 6.58 1.62
CA LEU A 122 -3.04 6.14 2.99
C LEU A 122 -2.93 4.61 3.07
N CYS A 123 -2.62 4.09 4.26
CA CYS A 123 -2.52 2.65 4.49
C CYS A 123 -3.32 2.22 5.73
N GLU A 124 -3.99 1.09 5.59
CA GLU A 124 -4.67 0.39 6.69
C GLU A 124 -4.09 -1.02 6.80
N CYS A 125 -3.74 -1.45 8.00
CA CYS A 125 -3.25 -2.79 8.29
C CYS A 125 -4.30 -3.55 9.10
N LYS A 126 -4.98 -4.48 8.44
CA LYS A 126 -5.89 -5.45 9.06
C LYS A 126 -5.24 -6.82 9.18
N TYR A 127 -4.00 -6.84 9.68
CA TYR A 127 -3.26 -8.06 9.99
C TYR A 127 -3.81 -8.73 11.27
N ARG A 128 -5.06 -9.19 11.21
CA ARG A 128 -5.66 -10.11 12.18
C ARG A 128 -5.98 -11.40 11.43
N ARG A 129 -6.06 -12.54 12.13
CA ARG A 129 -6.45 -13.86 11.55
C ARG A 129 -7.88 -13.89 10.96
N LYS A 130 -8.50 -12.74 10.74
CA LYS A 130 -9.87 -12.60 10.26
C LYS A 130 -9.83 -11.88 8.92
N ASN A 131 -10.58 -12.42 7.99
CA ASN A 131 -10.74 -11.86 6.65
C ASN A 131 -11.35 -10.46 6.75
N VAL A 132 -10.95 -9.57 5.85
CA VAL A 132 -11.62 -8.27 5.72
C VAL A 132 -12.93 -8.52 4.98
N ASP A 133 -14.05 -8.30 5.66
CA ASP A 133 -15.39 -8.40 5.09
C ASP A 133 -15.93 -7.03 4.68
N PHE A 134 -17.14 -7.03 4.10
CA PHE A 134 -17.79 -5.80 3.67
C PHE A 134 -18.01 -4.82 4.83
N GLY A 135 -18.42 -5.30 6.00
CA GLY A 135 -18.65 -4.44 7.17
C GLY A 135 -17.37 -3.74 7.63
N THR A 136 -16.25 -4.48 7.65
CA THR A 136 -14.92 -3.91 7.94
C THR A 136 -14.52 -2.87 6.90
N MET A 137 -14.70 -3.18 5.62
CA MET A 137 -14.40 -2.26 4.53
C MET A 137 -15.24 -0.98 4.61
N GLU A 138 -16.52 -1.11 4.91
CA GLU A 138 -17.43 0.02 5.09
C GLU A 138 -16.98 0.90 6.26
N MET A 139 -16.62 0.30 7.40
CA MET A 139 -16.10 1.05 8.56
C MET A 139 -14.82 1.82 8.24
N ILE A 140 -13.92 1.24 7.43
CA ILE A 140 -12.68 1.90 7.00
C ILE A 140 -13.01 3.11 6.13
N ILE A 141 -13.80 2.92 5.08
CA ILE A 141 -14.19 4.01 4.15
C ILE A 141 -14.96 5.11 4.90
N ALA A 142 -15.95 4.74 5.71
CA ALA A 142 -16.74 5.71 6.47
C ALA A 142 -15.90 6.44 7.53
N GLY A 143 -14.95 5.75 8.16
CA GLY A 143 -14.00 6.38 9.08
C GLY A 143 -13.12 7.41 8.38
N ARG A 144 -12.65 7.10 7.18
CA ARG A 144 -11.81 7.99 6.37
C ARG A 144 -12.56 9.22 5.91
N ASN A 145 -13.78 9.06 5.38
CA ASN A 145 -14.61 10.19 4.94
C ASN A 145 -14.98 11.16 6.08
N LYS A 146 -14.87 10.74 7.35
CA LYS A 146 -15.10 11.61 8.51
C LYS A 146 -13.88 12.43 8.91
N VAL A 147 -12.67 11.92 8.70
CA VAL A 147 -11.42 12.51 9.19
C VAL A 147 -10.63 13.19 8.09
N TRP A 148 -10.62 12.60 6.90
CA TRP A 148 -9.88 13.08 5.75
C TRP A 148 -10.83 13.79 4.79
N GLU A 149 -10.70 15.12 4.71
CA GLU A 149 -11.51 15.96 3.81
C GLU A 149 -11.34 15.54 2.35
N LYS A 150 -10.12 15.13 1.96
CA LYS A 150 -9.79 14.58 0.64
C LYS A 150 -8.81 13.43 0.78
N TRP A 151 -9.26 12.22 0.48
CA TRP A 151 -8.39 11.08 0.23
C TRP A 151 -8.79 10.44 -1.09
N ALA A 152 -7.80 9.93 -1.82
CA ALA A 152 -8.01 9.44 -3.18
C ALA A 152 -7.64 7.95 -3.31
N VAL A 153 -6.51 7.51 -2.70
CA VAL A 153 -6.12 6.10 -2.64
C VAL A 153 -5.88 5.64 -1.21
N VAL A 154 -6.38 4.44 -0.90
CA VAL A 154 -5.97 3.67 0.27
C VAL A 154 -5.46 2.30 -0.13
N LEU A 155 -4.34 1.90 0.47
CA LEU A 155 -3.85 0.53 0.48
C LEU A 155 -4.33 -0.17 1.75
N ILE A 156 -5.07 -1.27 1.63
CA ILE A 156 -5.52 -2.07 2.76
C ILE A 156 -4.77 -3.39 2.75
N PHE A 157 -3.90 -3.60 3.74
CA PHE A 157 -3.16 -4.83 3.92
C PHE A 157 -3.96 -5.80 4.78
N CYS A 158 -4.26 -6.98 4.26
CA CYS A 158 -4.94 -8.03 4.99
C CYS A 158 -4.39 -9.41 4.60
N VAL A 159 -4.75 -10.43 5.38
CA VAL A 159 -4.45 -11.82 5.04
C VAL A 159 -5.29 -12.24 3.82
N GLU A 160 -6.59 -11.95 3.87
CA GLU A 160 -7.57 -12.31 2.84
C GLU A 160 -8.72 -11.31 2.85
N LEU A 161 -9.29 -11.05 1.67
CA LEU A 161 -10.52 -10.30 1.46
C LEU A 161 -11.68 -11.29 1.24
N ALA A 162 -12.73 -11.18 2.04
CA ALA A 162 -13.92 -11.99 1.83
C ALA A 162 -14.62 -11.62 0.50
N SER A 163 -15.35 -12.57 -0.08
CA SER A 163 -16.16 -12.29 -1.28
C SER A 163 -17.44 -11.57 -0.88
N PHE A 164 -17.59 -10.30 -1.29
CA PHE A 164 -18.77 -9.48 -0.96
C PHE A 164 -19.20 -8.53 -2.09
N ARG A 165 -18.87 -8.84 -3.35
CA ARG A 165 -19.18 -7.97 -4.51
C ARG A 165 -20.65 -7.53 -4.56
N LYS A 166 -21.58 -8.42 -4.18
CA LYS A 166 -23.03 -8.13 -4.18
C LYS A 166 -23.45 -7.14 -3.08
N ASP A 167 -22.64 -6.99 -2.04
CA ASP A 167 -22.92 -6.11 -0.91
C ASP A 167 -22.33 -4.70 -1.10
N TRP A 168 -21.54 -4.47 -2.17
CA TRP A 168 -20.88 -3.20 -2.39
C TRP A 168 -21.87 -2.07 -2.70
N LYS A 169 -21.93 -1.07 -1.79
CA LYS A 169 -22.85 0.07 -1.89
C LYS A 169 -22.16 1.41 -2.18
N ARG A 170 -20.83 1.44 -2.25
CA ARG A 170 -20.04 2.68 -2.42
C ARG A 170 -19.79 2.93 -3.90
N MET A 171 -20.79 3.47 -4.59
CA MET A 171 -20.80 3.57 -6.07
C MET A 171 -19.70 4.46 -6.66
N GLU A 172 -19.10 5.35 -5.87
CA GLU A 172 -18.01 6.24 -6.29
C GLU A 172 -16.61 5.74 -5.90
N VAL A 173 -16.57 4.67 -5.10
CA VAL A 173 -15.33 4.09 -4.57
C VAL A 173 -15.06 2.77 -5.27
N GLY A 174 -13.98 2.73 -6.05
CA GLY A 174 -13.46 1.48 -6.59
C GLY A 174 -12.83 0.61 -5.52
N CYS A 175 -12.86 -0.70 -5.74
CA CYS A 175 -12.20 -1.69 -4.93
C CYS A 175 -11.54 -2.72 -5.83
N VAL A 176 -10.22 -2.77 -5.78
CA VAL A 176 -9.40 -3.75 -6.49
C VAL A 176 -8.61 -4.55 -5.46
N LYS A 177 -8.48 -5.84 -5.74
CA LYS A 177 -7.77 -6.81 -4.92
C LYS A 177 -6.51 -7.21 -5.64
N VAL A 178 -5.37 -7.15 -4.96
CA VAL A 178 -4.07 -7.58 -5.46
C VAL A 178 -3.55 -8.68 -4.54
N ASN A 179 -3.45 -9.89 -5.08
CA ASN A 179 -2.76 -10.97 -4.39
C ASN A 179 -1.25 -10.69 -4.45
N CYS A 180 -0.66 -10.38 -3.30
CA CYS A 180 0.73 -9.93 -3.26
C CYS A 180 1.73 -11.05 -3.58
N ARG A 181 1.30 -12.32 -3.46
CA ARG A 181 2.15 -13.48 -3.72
C ARG A 181 2.22 -13.81 -5.20
N SER A 182 1.06 -13.84 -5.87
CA SER A 182 0.96 -14.19 -7.28
C SER A 182 0.98 -13.00 -8.23
N GLY A 183 0.77 -11.77 -7.74
CA GLY A 183 0.56 -10.59 -8.58
C GLY A 183 -0.81 -10.51 -9.23
N ARG A 184 -1.71 -11.48 -8.97
CA ARG A 184 -3.05 -11.49 -9.56
C ARG A 184 -3.87 -10.31 -9.06
N VAL A 185 -4.51 -9.60 -9.99
CA VAL A 185 -5.35 -8.43 -9.74
C VAL A 185 -6.80 -8.74 -10.12
N ASP A 186 -7.72 -8.64 -9.17
CA ASP A 186 -9.14 -8.83 -9.40
C ASP A 186 -9.92 -7.58 -8.96
N TRP A 187 -10.70 -6.99 -9.87
CA TRP A 187 -11.64 -5.94 -9.52
C TRP A 187 -12.82 -6.52 -8.74
N VAL A 188 -12.96 -6.10 -7.47
CA VAL A 188 -14.15 -6.41 -6.65
C VAL A 188 -15.31 -5.53 -7.11
N PHE A 189 -15.04 -4.25 -7.29
CA PHE A 189 -15.98 -3.28 -7.83
C PHE A 189 -15.24 -2.15 -8.53
N GLN A 190 -15.66 -1.81 -9.73
CA GLN A 190 -15.20 -0.62 -10.45
C GLN A 190 -16.43 0.17 -10.90
N PRO A 191 -16.55 1.47 -10.57
CA PRO A 191 -17.64 2.29 -11.06
C PRO A 191 -17.70 2.26 -12.59
N ALA A 192 -18.89 1.99 -13.15
CA ALA A 192 -19.05 1.79 -14.60
C ALA A 192 -18.68 3.04 -15.40
N LYS A 193 -19.09 4.21 -14.93
CA LYS A 193 -18.78 5.50 -15.55
C LYS A 193 -17.55 6.12 -14.90
N GLU A 194 -16.64 6.65 -15.71
CA GLU A 194 -15.42 7.31 -15.25
C GLU A 194 -15.70 8.57 -14.42
N GLU A 195 -16.76 9.32 -14.75
CA GLU A 195 -17.19 10.50 -13.98
C GLU A 195 -17.49 10.18 -12.50
N ASN A 196 -17.85 8.92 -12.20
CA ASN A 196 -18.13 8.44 -10.85
C ASN A 196 -16.89 7.87 -10.14
N ARG A 197 -15.74 7.74 -10.81
CA ARG A 197 -14.52 7.16 -10.23
C ARG A 197 -13.79 8.23 -9.41
N LYS A 198 -14.11 8.33 -8.12
CA LYS A 198 -13.54 9.34 -7.22
C LYS A 198 -12.40 8.81 -6.34
N GLN A 199 -12.59 7.61 -5.79
CA GLN A 199 -11.68 7.04 -4.81
C GLN A 199 -11.37 5.59 -5.14
N LEU A 200 -10.19 5.12 -4.76
CA LEU A 200 -9.77 3.75 -4.99
C LEU A 200 -9.25 3.10 -3.71
N VAL A 201 -9.82 1.94 -3.39
CA VAL A 201 -9.29 1.02 -2.41
C VAL A 201 -8.49 -0.06 -3.14
N ILE A 202 -7.21 -0.17 -2.83
CA ILE A 202 -6.33 -1.25 -3.27
C ILE A 202 -6.13 -2.20 -2.10
N VAL A 203 -6.75 -3.37 -2.15
CA VAL A 203 -6.58 -4.40 -1.14
C VAL A 203 -5.34 -5.23 -1.48
N MET A 204 -4.35 -5.15 -0.62
CA MET A 204 -3.11 -5.93 -0.68
C MET A 204 -3.31 -7.22 0.12
N GLU A 205 -3.71 -8.30 -0.57
CA GLU A 205 -3.84 -9.63 0.03
C GLU A 205 -2.45 -10.26 0.19
N THR A 206 -1.96 -10.26 1.43
CA THR A 206 -0.62 -10.70 1.79
C THR A 206 -0.53 -12.21 2.07
N GLY A 207 -1.67 -12.85 2.34
CA GLY A 207 -1.71 -14.19 2.92
C GLY A 207 -1.17 -14.21 4.35
N LEU A 208 -0.92 -15.40 4.90
CA LEU A 208 -0.25 -15.54 6.19
C LEU A 208 1.23 -15.23 6.02
N LEU A 209 1.65 -14.03 6.39
CA LEU A 209 3.07 -13.68 6.43
C LEU A 209 3.70 -14.49 7.57
N THR A 210 4.37 -15.58 7.21
CA THR A 210 5.24 -16.30 8.14
C THR A 210 6.30 -15.29 8.54
N THR A 211 6.31 -14.92 9.82
CA THR A 211 7.40 -14.13 10.39
C THR A 211 8.71 -14.72 9.93
N TYR A 212 9.68 -13.87 9.54
CA TYR A 212 11.08 -14.26 9.47
C TYR A 212 11.38 -15.26 10.59
N PRO A 213 12.11 -16.36 10.34
CA PRO A 213 12.52 -17.23 11.43
C PRO A 213 13.32 -16.36 12.41
N LEU A 214 12.70 -15.99 13.53
CA LEU A 214 13.45 -15.80 14.75
C LEU A 214 14.23 -17.10 14.91
N HIS A 215 15.54 -16.98 15.02
CA HIS A 215 16.44 -18.08 15.35
C HIS A 215 16.08 -18.60 16.75
N GLU A 216 14.97 -19.32 16.87
CA GLU A 216 14.49 -20.11 18.01
C GLU A 216 13.69 -21.24 17.34
N GLU A 217 14.09 -22.51 17.29
CA GLU A 217 14.88 -23.33 18.19
C GLU A 217 15.75 -24.29 17.35
N LYS A 218 17.07 -24.15 17.38
CA LYS A 218 17.99 -25.27 17.14
C LYS A 218 18.72 -25.60 18.44
N GLU A 219 17.97 -25.79 19.51
CA GLU A 219 18.54 -26.22 20.80
C GLU A 219 17.60 -27.12 21.62
N LYS A 220 16.77 -27.93 20.95
CA LYS A 220 15.96 -28.97 21.62
C LYS A 220 16.16 -30.40 21.11
N THR A 221 17.15 -30.65 20.26
CA THR A 221 17.40 -32.00 19.72
C THR A 221 18.75 -32.60 20.12
N GLU A 222 19.68 -31.87 20.73
CA GLU A 222 20.98 -32.43 21.18
C GLU A 222 21.11 -32.70 22.69
N LEU A 223 20.17 -32.28 23.53
CA LEU A 223 20.19 -32.55 24.98
C LEU A 223 19.40 -33.79 25.42
N LYS A 224 18.99 -34.65 24.47
CA LYS A 224 18.44 -36.00 24.76
C LYS A 224 19.37 -37.15 24.31
N LYS A 225 20.64 -36.86 24.02
CA LYS A 225 21.65 -37.87 23.66
C LYS A 225 22.99 -37.71 24.41
N ARG A 226 22.94 -37.26 25.67
CA ARG A 226 24.05 -37.43 26.61
C ARG A 226 23.53 -38.06 27.89
#